data_AF-M3GZS2-F1
#
_entry.id   AF-M3GZS2-F1
#
_cell.length_a   1.000
_cell.length_b   1.000
_cell.length_c   1.000
_cell.angle_alpha   90.00
_cell.angle_beta   90.00
_cell.angle_gamma   90.00
#
_symmetry.space_group_name_H-M   'P 1'
#
loop_
_entity.id
_entity.type
_entity.pdbx_description
1 polymer ?
#
loop_
_entity_poly.entity_id
_entity_poly.type
_entity_poly.pdbx_seq_one_letter_code
_entity_poly.pdbx_strand_id
1 'polypeptide(L)'
;AKTNLANEQTKIAKEQDKAKEKSQIDALMHIPIKNAVESIIDIDESEKGWITKTIDKIDGILSKKYTADERRALSMKYPPETMDEAKDLVLQLYANTLKRYSKDGEPTIQGKLLGLGTKEEREELIAFKDSLPEDGAMSSVGANLLLRTDISIEEFKKLYAEDIEKTTKAHKEAVAK
;
A
#
# COMPACT_ATOMS: atom_id res chain seq x y z
N ALA A 1 -44.23 5.61 -33.13
CA ALA A 1 -42.84 5.86 -33.56
C ALA A 1 -42.03 6.72 -32.57
N LYS A 2 -42.53 7.87 -32.09
CA LYS A 2 -41.79 8.77 -31.18
C LYS A 2 -41.40 8.15 -29.81
N THR A 3 -42.20 7.25 -29.27
CA THR A 3 -41.97 6.59 -27.98
C THR A 3 -40.79 5.60 -28.00
N ASN A 4 -40.50 4.97 -29.13
CA ASN A 4 -39.38 4.02 -29.23
C ASN A 4 -38.02 4.73 -29.30
N LEU A 5 -37.96 5.87 -29.99
CA LEU A 5 -36.73 6.67 -30.12
C LEU A 5 -36.30 7.28 -28.78
N ALA A 6 -37.26 7.79 -28.00
CA ALA A 6 -36.98 8.34 -26.66
C ALA A 6 -36.50 7.26 -25.68
N ASN A 7 -37.09 6.05 -25.74
CA ASN A 7 -36.67 4.91 -24.94
C ASN A 7 -35.25 4.42 -25.32
N GLU A 8 -34.94 4.42 -26.62
CA GLU A 8 -33.63 4.02 -27.14
C GLU A 8 -32.54 5.03 -26.79
N GLN A 9 -32.81 6.34 -26.92
CA GLN A 9 -31.91 7.42 -26.45
C GLN A 9 -31.67 7.35 -24.93
N THR A 10 -32.71 7.07 -24.15
CA THR A 10 -32.57 6.89 -22.68
C THR A 10 -31.70 5.69 -22.33
N LYS A 11 -31.79 4.60 -23.09
CA LYS A 11 -30.96 3.40 -22.88
C LYS A 11 -29.50 3.66 -23.23
N ILE A 12 -29.24 4.32 -24.36
CA ILE A 12 -27.88 4.70 -24.80
C ILE A 12 -27.21 5.61 -23.78
N ALA A 13 -27.92 6.63 -23.26
CA ALA A 13 -27.39 7.52 -22.24
C ALA A 13 -26.98 6.76 -20.97
N LYS A 14 -27.81 5.82 -20.49
CA LYS A 14 -27.48 4.98 -19.34
C LYS A 14 -26.27 4.08 -19.56
N GLU A 15 -26.11 3.53 -20.78
CA GLU A 15 -24.95 2.71 -21.13
C GLU A 15 -23.67 3.55 -21.21
N GLN A 16 -23.74 4.77 -21.73
CA GLN A 16 -22.63 5.73 -21.75
C GLN A 16 -22.22 6.15 -20.34
N ASP A 17 -23.17 6.44 -19.45
CA ASP A 17 -22.90 6.79 -18.06
C ASP A 17 -22.20 5.65 -17.31
N LYS A 18 -22.67 4.40 -17.49
CA LYS A 18 -22.02 3.22 -16.91
C LYS A 18 -20.61 3.00 -17.44
N ALA A 19 -20.39 3.18 -18.74
CA ALA A 19 -19.06 3.05 -19.33
C ALA A 19 -18.09 4.12 -18.80
N LYS A 20 -18.59 5.35 -18.60
CA LYS A 20 -17.82 6.44 -18.01
C LYS A 20 -17.45 6.15 -16.56
N GLU A 21 -18.40 5.71 -15.74
CA GLU A 21 -18.13 5.34 -14.34
C GLU A 21 -17.11 4.21 -14.25
N LYS A 22 -17.25 3.17 -15.07
CA LYS A 22 -16.27 2.07 -15.15
C LYS A 22 -14.87 2.57 -15.50
N SER A 23 -14.75 3.50 -16.45
CA SER A 23 -13.46 4.09 -16.82
C SER A 23 -12.85 4.91 -15.68
N GLN A 24 -13.66 5.58 -14.86
CA GLN A 24 -13.18 6.34 -13.71
C GLN A 24 -12.75 5.43 -12.56
N ILE A 25 -13.50 4.35 -12.30
CA ILE A 25 -13.12 3.30 -11.35
C ILE A 25 -11.77 2.70 -11.76
N ASP A 26 -11.63 2.34 -13.03
CA ASP A 26 -10.40 1.77 -13.57
C ASP A 26 -9.19 2.71 -13.38
N ALA A 27 -9.37 4.01 -13.66
CA ALA A 27 -8.34 5.02 -13.46
C ALA A 27 -7.94 5.16 -11.97
N LEU A 28 -8.90 5.13 -11.05
CA LEU A 28 -8.62 5.20 -9.61
C LEU A 28 -7.86 3.96 -9.11
N MET A 29 -8.18 2.78 -9.64
CA MET A 29 -7.59 1.51 -9.21
C MET A 29 -6.19 1.26 -9.77
N HIS A 30 -5.79 1.93 -10.86
CA HIS A 30 -4.49 1.73 -11.53
C HIS A 30 -3.39 2.74 -11.17
N ILE A 31 -3.70 3.75 -10.36
CA ILE A 31 -2.69 4.69 -9.85
C ILE A 31 -2.11 4.20 -8.51
N PRO A 32 -0.96 4.73 -8.06
CA PRO A 32 -0.43 4.40 -6.74
C PRO A 32 -1.48 4.62 -5.64
N ILE A 33 -1.61 3.64 -4.72
CA ILE A 33 -2.67 3.64 -3.70
C ILE A 33 -2.68 4.96 -2.90
N LYS A 34 -1.49 5.50 -2.56
CA LYS A 34 -1.38 6.81 -1.88
C LYS A 34 -2.07 7.91 -2.68
N ASN A 35 -1.75 8.06 -3.96
CA ASN A 35 -2.36 9.07 -4.84
C ASN A 35 -3.88 8.88 -4.94
N ALA A 36 -4.35 7.63 -4.99
CA ALA A 36 -5.78 7.34 -4.99
C ALA A 36 -6.45 7.79 -3.69
N VAL A 37 -5.82 7.55 -2.53
CA VAL A 37 -6.33 7.99 -1.23
C VAL A 37 -6.32 9.51 -1.08
N GLU A 38 -5.27 10.19 -1.54
CA GLU A 38 -5.16 11.66 -1.52
C GLU A 38 -6.25 12.34 -2.36
N SER A 39 -6.82 11.63 -3.36
CA SER A 39 -8.00 12.11 -4.08
C SER A 39 -9.32 12.00 -3.30
N ILE A 40 -9.30 11.29 -2.15
CA ILE A 40 -10.48 10.99 -1.32
C ILE A 40 -10.40 11.72 0.03
N ILE A 41 -9.21 11.77 0.65
CA ILE A 41 -8.95 12.41 1.93
C ILE A 41 -7.62 13.17 1.92
N ASP A 42 -7.56 14.29 2.64
CA ASP A 42 -6.27 14.95 2.89
C ASP A 42 -5.41 14.15 3.87
N ILE A 43 -4.11 14.09 3.59
CA ILE A 43 -3.06 13.50 4.44
C ILE A 43 -1.99 14.56 4.66
N ASP A 44 -1.68 14.86 5.92
CA ASP A 44 -0.57 15.75 6.28
C ASP A 44 0.59 14.93 6.84
N GLU A 45 1.54 14.55 5.98
CA GLU A 45 2.71 13.75 6.36
C GLU A 45 3.75 14.55 7.16
N SER A 46 3.62 15.88 7.24
CA SER A 46 4.49 16.72 8.06
C SER A 46 4.14 16.65 9.55
N GLU A 47 2.93 16.20 9.87
CA GLU A 47 2.45 16.14 11.23
C GLU A 47 3.02 14.93 11.98
N LYS A 48 3.44 15.14 13.23
CA LYS A 48 3.84 14.03 14.09
C LYS A 48 2.68 13.04 14.26
N GLY A 49 2.98 11.76 14.01
CA GLY A 49 2.00 10.68 14.11
C GLY A 49 0.96 10.69 12.98
N TRP A 50 1.28 11.27 11.82
CA TRP A 50 0.39 11.31 10.66
C TRP A 50 -0.15 9.93 10.25
N ILE A 51 0.65 8.86 10.42
CA ILE A 51 0.24 7.48 10.09
C ILE A 51 -0.96 7.08 10.94
N THR A 52 -0.87 7.22 12.26
CA THR A 52 -1.97 6.90 13.19
C THR A 52 -3.20 7.74 12.87
N LYS A 53 -3.02 9.05 12.64
CA LYS A 53 -4.12 9.95 12.31
C LYS A 53 -4.81 9.59 10.99
N THR A 54 -4.03 9.16 10.00
CA THR A 54 -4.56 8.72 8.71
C THR A 54 -5.35 7.44 8.84
N ILE A 55 -4.83 6.47 9.62
CA ILE A 55 -5.56 5.24 9.96
C ILE A 55 -6.88 5.58 10.66
N ASP A 56 -6.87 6.45 11.67
CA ASP A 56 -8.06 6.84 12.42
C ASP A 56 -9.09 7.56 11.53
N LYS A 57 -8.63 8.41 10.61
CA LYS A 57 -9.49 9.10 9.63
C LYS A 57 -10.18 8.08 8.71
N ILE A 58 -9.42 7.11 8.19
CA ILE A 58 -9.97 6.03 7.35
C ILE A 58 -10.96 5.17 8.14
N ASP A 59 -10.58 4.76 9.35
CA ASP A 59 -11.41 3.93 10.21
C ASP A 59 -12.71 4.66 10.60
N GLY A 60 -12.67 5.98 10.81
CA GLY A 60 -13.84 6.82 11.06
C GLY A 60 -14.77 7.00 9.85
N ILE A 61 -14.25 6.91 8.62
CA ILE A 61 -15.06 6.91 7.38
C ILE A 61 -15.73 5.54 7.21
N LEU A 62 -14.92 4.46 7.24
CA LEU A 62 -15.40 3.12 6.91
C LEU A 62 -16.31 2.53 8.00
N SER A 63 -16.10 2.86 9.28
CA SER A 63 -16.95 2.36 10.38
C SER A 63 -18.40 2.83 10.32
N LYS A 64 -18.71 3.87 9.52
CA LYS A 64 -20.09 4.31 9.27
C LYS A 64 -20.86 3.37 8.34
N LYS A 65 -20.15 2.58 7.54
CA LYS A 65 -20.71 1.70 6.50
C LYS A 65 -20.49 0.22 6.78
N TYR A 66 -19.41 -0.11 7.50
CA TYR A 66 -18.92 -1.48 7.63
C TYR A 66 -18.52 -1.79 9.07
N THR A 67 -18.84 -3.02 9.50
CA THR A 67 -18.26 -3.63 10.69
C THR A 67 -16.76 -3.92 10.51
N ALA A 68 -16.07 -4.28 11.59
CA ALA A 68 -14.66 -4.67 11.51
C ALA A 68 -14.42 -5.88 10.59
N ASP A 69 -15.33 -6.86 10.58
CA ASP A 69 -15.20 -8.06 9.74
C ASP A 69 -15.50 -7.77 8.27
N GLU A 70 -16.52 -6.96 7.99
CA GLU A 70 -16.81 -6.52 6.62
C GLU A 70 -15.66 -5.71 6.01
N ARG A 71 -15.00 -4.87 6.81
CA ARG A 71 -13.80 -4.14 6.39
C ARG A 71 -12.65 -5.06 5.97
N ARG A 72 -12.45 -6.18 6.68
CA ARG A 72 -11.44 -7.18 6.27
C ARG A 72 -11.80 -7.85 4.94
N ALA A 73 -13.09 -7.98 4.64
CA ALA A 73 -13.57 -8.57 3.39
C ALA A 73 -13.56 -7.58 2.21
N LEU A 74 -13.49 -6.26 2.44
CA LEU A 74 -13.43 -5.26 1.37
C LEU A 74 -12.26 -5.53 0.41
N SER A 75 -11.07 -5.86 0.93
CA SER A 75 -9.90 -6.17 0.10
C SER A 75 -10.05 -7.40 -0.79
N MET A 76 -11.08 -8.23 -0.55
CA MET A 76 -11.42 -9.39 -1.38
C MET A 76 -12.49 -9.08 -2.44
N LYS A 77 -13.15 -7.92 -2.35
CA LYS A 77 -14.18 -7.48 -3.31
C LYS A 77 -13.54 -6.69 -4.46
N TYR A 78 -12.86 -7.42 -5.34
CA TYR A 78 -12.27 -6.87 -6.57
C TYR A 78 -12.83 -7.58 -7.81
N PRO A 79 -13.18 -6.86 -8.89
CA PRO A 79 -13.18 -5.39 -9.00
C PRO A 79 -14.39 -4.76 -8.30
N PRO A 80 -14.30 -3.50 -7.84
CA PRO A 80 -15.46 -2.74 -7.36
C PRO A 80 -16.43 -2.43 -8.52
N GLU A 81 -17.74 -2.44 -8.25
CA GLU A 81 -18.78 -2.20 -9.25
C GLU A 81 -19.21 -0.74 -9.33
N THR A 82 -19.01 0.01 -8.24
CA THR A 82 -19.38 1.43 -8.13
C THR A 82 -18.19 2.28 -7.69
N MET A 83 -18.27 3.59 -7.97
CA MET A 83 -17.24 4.53 -7.50
C MET A 83 -17.12 4.56 -5.97
N ASP A 84 -18.22 4.40 -5.23
CA ASP A 84 -18.19 4.37 -3.76
C ASP A 84 -17.49 3.12 -3.24
N GLU A 85 -17.75 1.95 -3.82
CA GLU A 85 -17.02 0.72 -3.49
C GLU A 85 -15.52 0.83 -3.81
N ALA A 86 -15.17 1.48 -4.94
CA ALA A 86 -13.78 1.69 -5.32
C ALA A 86 -13.05 2.57 -4.31
N LYS A 87 -13.67 3.67 -3.87
CA LYS A 87 -13.12 4.55 -2.81
C LYS A 87 -12.97 3.81 -1.50
N ASP A 88 -13.99 3.09 -1.06
CA ASP A 88 -13.97 2.34 0.20
C ASP A 88 -12.86 1.26 0.18
N LEU A 89 -12.69 0.56 -0.96
CA LEU A 89 -11.61 -0.39 -1.19
C LEU A 89 -10.22 0.27 -1.10
N VAL A 90 -10.00 1.38 -1.83
CA VAL A 90 -8.72 2.12 -1.83
C VAL A 90 -8.34 2.58 -0.42
N LEU A 91 -9.29 3.16 0.32
CA LEU A 91 -9.08 3.57 1.71
C LEU A 91 -8.66 2.37 2.57
N GLN A 92 -9.36 1.23 2.45
CA GLN A 92 -9.05 0.04 3.22
C GLN A 92 -7.67 -0.55 2.88
N LEU A 93 -7.30 -0.58 1.59
CA LEU A 93 -5.99 -1.06 1.15
C LEU A 93 -4.87 -0.19 1.71
N TYR A 94 -5.06 1.12 1.76
CA TYR A 94 -4.07 2.02 2.34
C TYR A 94 -3.96 1.89 3.85
N ALA A 95 -5.08 1.83 4.58
CA ALA A 95 -5.06 1.56 6.01
C ALA A 95 -4.35 0.24 6.35
N ASN A 96 -4.56 -0.81 5.55
CA ASN A 96 -3.85 -2.08 5.69
C ASN A 96 -2.36 -1.94 5.40
N THR A 97 -1.98 -1.12 4.42
CA THR A 97 -0.57 -0.85 4.06
C THR A 97 0.12 -0.12 5.21
N LEU A 98 -0.49 0.94 5.74
CA LEU A 98 0.00 1.67 6.91
C LEU A 98 0.15 0.73 8.11
N LYS A 99 -0.90 -0.04 8.47
CA LYS A 99 -0.87 -1.00 9.58
C LYS A 99 0.19 -2.09 9.43
N ARG A 100 0.50 -2.51 8.20
CA ARG A 100 1.51 -3.52 7.91
C ARG A 100 2.93 -3.00 8.04
N TYR A 101 3.16 -1.76 7.62
CA TYR A 101 4.52 -1.20 7.48
C TYR A 101 4.83 -0.09 8.48
N SER A 102 4.00 0.05 9.52
CA SER A 102 4.25 0.91 10.65
C SER A 102 4.01 0.17 11.96
N LYS A 103 4.63 0.65 13.02
CA LYS A 103 4.41 0.21 14.40
C LYS A 103 4.34 1.44 15.29
N ASP A 104 3.32 1.53 16.12
CA ASP A 104 3.10 2.65 17.04
C ASP A 104 3.08 4.03 16.34
N GLY A 105 2.62 4.07 15.08
CA GLY A 105 2.57 5.28 14.26
C GLY A 105 3.88 5.66 13.56
N GLU A 106 4.94 4.87 13.74
CA GLU A 106 6.25 5.09 13.12
C GLU A 106 6.47 4.11 11.95
N PRO A 107 7.03 4.54 10.81
CA PRO A 107 7.30 3.66 9.69
C PRO A 107 8.44 2.68 10.03
N THR A 108 8.21 1.39 9.74
CA THR A 108 9.26 0.36 9.75
C THR A 108 10.33 0.66 8.70
N ILE A 109 11.49 0.00 8.76
CA ILE A 109 12.50 0.10 7.68
C ILE A 109 11.88 -0.21 6.30
N GLN A 110 11.04 -1.24 6.21
CA GLN A 110 10.29 -1.55 4.99
C GLN A 110 9.31 -0.44 4.62
N GLY A 111 8.63 0.16 5.60
CA GLY A 111 7.76 1.31 5.39
C GLY A 111 8.51 2.50 4.79
N LYS A 112 9.70 2.81 5.30
CA LYS A 112 10.57 3.87 4.77
C LYS A 112 10.98 3.60 3.32
N LEU A 113 11.39 2.36 3.01
CA LEU A 113 11.66 1.91 1.63
C LEU A 113 10.46 2.12 0.68
N LEU A 114 9.25 1.89 1.20
CA LEU A 114 7.99 2.06 0.46
C LEU A 114 7.49 3.52 0.41
N GLY A 115 8.21 4.47 1.02
CA GLY A 115 7.87 5.89 0.99
C GLY A 115 6.96 6.38 2.11
N LEU A 116 6.89 5.65 3.24
CA LEU A 116 6.23 6.11 4.47
C LEU A 116 7.16 6.94 5.38
N GLY A 117 8.45 7.01 5.05
CA GLY A 117 9.44 7.88 5.71
C GLY A 117 9.75 9.11 4.88
N THR A 118 10.89 9.76 5.14
CA THR A 118 11.34 10.86 4.29
C THR A 118 11.90 10.36 2.96
N LYS A 119 12.02 11.27 1.99
CA LYS A 119 12.63 10.97 0.70
C LYS A 119 14.08 10.53 0.86
N GLU A 120 14.83 11.21 1.73
CA GLU A 120 16.24 10.93 2.01
C GLU A 120 16.43 9.55 2.62
N GLU A 121 15.60 9.18 3.61
CA GLU A 121 15.61 7.85 4.21
C GLU A 121 15.37 6.75 3.16
N ARG A 122 14.42 6.99 2.25
CA ARG A 122 14.11 6.06 1.17
C ARG A 122 15.28 5.91 0.20
N GLU A 123 15.86 7.01 -0.25
CA GLU A 123 16.99 7.01 -1.18
C GLU A 123 18.21 6.33 -0.56
N GLU A 124 18.49 6.59 0.72
CA GLU A 124 19.57 5.95 1.47
C GLU A 124 19.38 4.43 1.58
N LEU A 125 18.15 3.97 1.87
CA LEU A 125 17.84 2.55 1.97
C LEU A 125 17.86 1.84 0.61
N ILE A 126 17.43 2.50 -0.47
CA ILE A 126 17.53 1.97 -1.84
C ILE A 126 18.99 1.81 -2.24
N ALA A 127 19.81 2.87 -2.07
CA ALA A 127 21.23 2.82 -2.41
C ALA A 127 21.97 1.71 -1.64
N PHE A 128 21.61 1.49 -0.38
CA PHE A 128 22.14 0.37 0.38
C PHE A 128 21.71 -0.98 -0.19
N LYS A 129 20.42 -1.18 -0.50
CA LYS A 129 19.96 -2.46 -1.09
C LYS A 129 20.62 -2.74 -2.44
N ASP A 130 20.82 -1.72 -3.26
CA ASP A 130 21.50 -1.83 -4.55
C ASP A 130 23.00 -2.11 -4.41
N SER A 131 23.60 -1.82 -3.24
CA SER A 131 25.01 -2.13 -2.96
C SER A 131 25.25 -3.57 -2.52
N LEU A 132 24.21 -4.33 -2.19
CA LEU A 132 24.33 -5.71 -1.76
C LEU A 132 24.53 -6.65 -2.97
N PRO A 133 25.14 -7.83 -2.77
CA PRO A 133 25.28 -8.82 -3.85
C PRO A 133 23.93 -9.17 -4.48
N GLU A 134 23.87 -9.21 -5.82
CA GLU A 134 22.65 -9.55 -6.57
C GLU A 134 22.15 -10.97 -6.25
N ASP A 135 23.08 -11.90 -5.96
CA ASP A 135 22.79 -13.26 -5.50
C ASP A 135 22.68 -13.39 -3.98
N GLY A 136 22.52 -12.25 -3.29
CA GLY A 136 22.37 -12.18 -1.84
C GLY A 136 21.12 -12.91 -1.36
N ALA A 137 21.30 -13.92 -0.53
CA ALA A 137 20.22 -14.60 0.16
C ALA A 137 19.95 -13.95 1.53
N MET A 138 18.67 -13.77 1.87
CA MET A 138 18.23 -13.20 3.15
C MET A 138 17.58 -14.28 4.02
N SER A 139 17.87 -14.28 5.33
CA SER A 139 17.21 -15.19 6.27
C SER A 139 15.91 -14.60 6.85
N SER A 140 15.24 -15.37 7.72
CA SER A 140 14.14 -14.84 8.52
C SER A 140 14.59 -13.74 9.49
N VAL A 141 15.84 -13.73 9.92
CA VAL A 141 16.41 -12.65 10.75
C VAL A 141 16.49 -11.37 9.93
N GLY A 142 17.05 -11.42 8.73
CA GLY A 142 17.06 -10.28 7.80
C GLY A 142 15.65 -9.77 7.47
N ALA A 143 14.70 -10.68 7.25
CA ALA A 143 13.30 -10.30 7.04
C ALA A 143 12.70 -9.55 8.23
N ASN A 144 13.03 -9.98 9.46
CA ASN A 144 12.54 -9.32 10.68
C ASN A 144 13.17 -7.94 10.90
N LEU A 145 14.41 -7.71 10.45
CA LEU A 145 15.05 -6.39 10.52
C LEU A 145 14.26 -5.33 9.73
N LEU A 146 13.67 -5.71 8.60
CA LEU A 146 12.83 -4.83 7.78
C LEU A 146 11.56 -4.35 8.50
N LEU A 147 11.11 -5.07 9.54
CA LEU A 147 9.91 -4.76 10.31
C LEU A 147 10.19 -3.96 11.59
N ARG A 148 11.45 -3.61 11.86
CA ARG A 148 11.84 -2.85 13.06
C ARG A 148 11.56 -1.35 12.88
N THR A 149 11.24 -0.68 13.98
CA THR A 149 11.10 0.79 14.10
C THR A 149 12.06 1.39 15.12
N ASP A 150 12.70 0.56 15.93
CA ASP A 150 13.50 0.89 17.10
C ASP A 150 15.01 0.85 16.84
N ILE A 151 15.43 0.65 15.58
CA ILE A 151 16.82 0.71 15.15
C ILE A 151 17.02 1.84 14.15
N SER A 152 18.21 2.42 14.14
CA SER A 152 18.59 3.41 13.12
C SER A 152 18.78 2.76 11.75
N ILE A 153 18.73 3.56 10.68
CA ILE A 153 19.06 3.07 9.32
C ILE A 153 20.50 2.53 9.29
N GLU A 154 21.44 3.17 9.96
CA GLU A 154 22.83 2.72 10.01
C GLU A 154 22.99 1.36 10.72
N GLU A 155 22.31 1.20 11.85
CA GLU A 155 22.30 -0.09 12.56
C GLU A 155 21.61 -1.19 11.72
N PHE A 156 20.50 -0.85 11.06
CA PHE A 156 19.83 -1.75 10.12
C PHE A 156 20.79 -2.20 9.02
N LYS A 157 21.50 -1.28 8.36
CA LYS A 157 22.44 -1.60 7.27
C LYS A 157 23.49 -2.60 7.70
N LYS A 158 24.10 -2.37 8.87
CA LYS A 158 25.10 -3.28 9.44
C LYS A 158 24.52 -4.68 9.67
N LEU A 159 23.43 -4.78 10.42
CA LEU A 159 22.81 -6.07 10.77
C LEU A 159 22.31 -6.82 9.52
N TYR A 160 21.74 -6.09 8.56
CA TYR A 160 21.21 -6.67 7.34
C TYR A 160 22.32 -7.16 6.40
N ALA A 161 23.40 -6.41 6.24
CA ALA A 161 24.56 -6.86 5.46
C ALA A 161 25.19 -8.12 6.07
N GLU A 162 25.32 -8.18 7.40
CA GLU A 162 25.79 -9.38 8.10
C GLU A 162 24.88 -10.60 7.87
N ASP A 163 23.55 -10.41 7.85
CA ASP A 163 22.59 -11.47 7.54
C ASP A 163 22.74 -11.99 6.10
N ILE A 164 22.84 -11.06 5.14
CA ILE A 164 23.03 -11.39 3.72
C ILE A 164 24.33 -12.17 3.53
N GLU A 165 25.45 -11.73 4.10
CA GLU A 165 26.74 -12.42 3.97
C GLU A 165 26.67 -13.85 4.50
N LYS A 166 26.17 -14.02 5.73
CA LYS A 166 26.08 -15.33 6.40
C LYS A 166 25.14 -16.28 5.66
N THR A 167 23.98 -15.78 5.26
CA THR A 167 22.94 -16.60 4.62
C THR A 167 23.34 -16.97 3.19
N THR A 168 23.93 -16.05 2.44
CA THR A 168 24.44 -16.32 1.09
C THR A 168 25.53 -17.39 1.12
N LYS A 169 26.47 -17.30 2.07
CA LYS A 169 27.51 -18.31 2.25
C LYS A 169 26.91 -19.69 2.55
N ALA A 170 26.00 -19.76 3.53
CA ALA A 170 25.34 -21.02 3.89
C ALA A 170 24.54 -21.62 2.72
N HIS A 171 23.88 -20.79 1.92
CA HIS A 171 23.14 -21.22 0.74
C HIS A 171 24.07 -21.81 -0.33
N LYS A 172 25.18 -21.13 -0.65
CA LYS A 172 26.18 -21.62 -1.61
C LYS A 172 26.80 -22.95 -1.17
N GLU A 173 27.11 -23.09 0.13
CA GLU A 173 27.64 -24.34 0.69
C GLU A 173 26.62 -25.50 0.64
N ALA A 174 25.33 -25.21 0.78
CA ALA A 174 24.27 -26.22 0.70
C ALA A 174 24.02 -26.69 -0.74
N VAL A 175 24.09 -25.79 -1.73
CA VAL A 175 23.87 -26.11 -3.16
C VAL A 175 25.06 -26.83 -3.78
N ALA A 176 26.27 -26.67 -3.23
CA ALA A 176 27.47 -27.34 -3.71
C ALA A 176 27.63 -28.81 -3.24
N LYS A 177 26.71 -29.32 -2.41
CA LYS A 177 26.69 -30.69 -1.89
C LYS A 177 25.66 -31.54 -2.63
#